data_AF-A0A2G4J744-F1
#
_entry.id   AF-A0A2G4J744-F1
#
_cell.length_a   1.000
_cell.length_b   1.000
_cell.length_c   1.000
_cell.angle_alpha   90.00
_cell.angle_beta   90.00
_cell.angle_gamma   90.00
#
_symmetry.space_group_name_H-M   'P 1'
#
loop_
_entity.id
_entity.type
_entity.pdbx_description
1 polymer ?
#
loop_
_entity_poly.entity_id
_entity_poly.type
_entity_poly.pdbx_seq_one_letter_code
_entity_poly.pdbx_strand_id
1 'polypeptide(L)'
;MNASAPSASFLLTCHHCGAAYQRPVLAPGEWAQCERCDHVLETYSVFTPRAWLAVILATLVIFTLANAYPVATLLISGKGQTASFFDAIVITWESGYPEVATVAFAAGFFLPAVQLLLLLWVFFALSLGRLPKFFYRLTALIDLIKPWCMVPVFLMGILVSVVKLVGLASLVPGVGLFATAVSAIFITALTRLSAHKILCLAHDMGLSVVHEPLPKAPSPALFNRTWALILAAAILYIPANLLPIMQINSIAGSSAHTIMGGVIELVAMGSYSIAAVVFIASVVVPLFKLVCLAVLVYLAKQRATHALKTRTHLYEVIEFIGQWSMLDVFVVILLSALGRFGALLTIDPGAGAVAFAGVVILTMLAALGFDPRLAWRRAGHRRHLYPESAKIAPVT
;
A
#
# COMPACT_ATOMS: atom_id res chain seq x y z
N MET A 1 52.23 -3.34 -0.73
CA MET A 1 51.90 -4.24 0.41
C MET A 1 50.93 -3.45 1.29
N ASN A 2 49.63 -3.70 1.35
CA ASN A 2 48.89 -4.95 1.22
C ASN A 2 47.68 -4.78 0.30
N ALA A 3 47.60 -5.62 -0.74
CA ALA A 3 46.37 -5.89 -1.44
C ALA A 3 45.43 -6.61 -0.46
N SER A 4 44.43 -5.91 0.06
CA SER A 4 43.32 -6.54 0.77
C SER A 4 42.60 -7.48 -0.21
N ALA A 5 42.49 -8.75 0.17
CA ALA A 5 41.78 -9.79 -0.54
C ALA A 5 40.40 -9.29 -1.04
N PRO A 6 39.91 -9.74 -2.21
CA PRO A 6 38.59 -9.36 -2.68
C PRO A 6 37.56 -9.84 -1.64
N SER A 7 36.96 -8.90 -0.93
CA SER A 7 35.77 -9.18 -0.11
C SER A 7 34.75 -9.84 -1.03
N ALA A 8 34.18 -10.97 -0.59
CA ALA A 8 33.16 -11.69 -1.35
C ALA A 8 32.11 -10.68 -1.87
N SER A 9 31.96 -10.59 -3.20
CA SER A 9 31.21 -9.52 -3.83
C SER A 9 29.72 -9.64 -3.49
N PHE A 10 29.20 -8.65 -2.77
CA PHE A 10 27.77 -8.56 -2.46
C PHE A 10 26.98 -8.45 -3.77
N LEU A 11 25.97 -9.30 -3.96
CA LEU A 11 25.19 -9.36 -5.20
C LEU A 11 23.86 -8.62 -5.06
N LEU A 12 23.56 -7.75 -6.03
CA LEU A 12 22.24 -7.14 -6.20
C LEU A 12 21.41 -7.98 -7.16
N THR A 13 20.17 -8.32 -6.79
CA THR A 13 19.24 -9.01 -7.71
C THR A 13 18.04 -8.13 -8.03
N CYS A 14 17.73 -7.99 -9.32
CA CYS A 14 16.53 -7.29 -9.76
C CYS A 14 15.25 -8.09 -9.44
N HIS A 15 14.31 -7.48 -8.71
CA HIS A 15 13.02 -8.09 -8.41
C HIS A 15 12.16 -8.30 -9.67
N HIS A 16 12.30 -7.44 -10.68
CA HIS A 16 11.44 -7.47 -11.87
C HIS A 16 11.89 -8.47 -12.95
N CYS A 17 13.18 -8.48 -13.30
CA CYS A 17 13.70 -9.34 -14.38
C CYS A 17 14.54 -10.52 -13.89
N GLY A 18 14.96 -10.53 -12.61
CA GLY A 18 15.78 -11.59 -12.03
C GLY A 18 17.25 -11.58 -12.46
N ALA A 19 17.72 -10.50 -13.09
CA ALA A 19 19.15 -10.27 -13.33
C ALA A 19 19.90 -10.09 -12.00
N ALA A 20 21.12 -10.60 -11.91
CA ALA A 20 21.98 -10.45 -10.75
C ALA A 20 23.27 -9.74 -11.15
N TYR A 21 23.70 -8.79 -10.32
CA TYR A 21 24.84 -7.92 -10.54
C TYR A 21 25.73 -7.90 -9.31
N GLN A 22 27.03 -7.64 -9.48
CA GLN A 22 27.84 -7.23 -8.34
C GLN A 22 27.44 -5.83 -7.90
N ARG A 23 27.33 -5.61 -6.58
CA ARG A 23 26.97 -4.32 -6.00
C ARG A 23 28.08 -3.31 -6.28
N PRO A 24 27.81 -2.23 -7.02
CA PRO A 24 28.76 -1.14 -7.17
C PRO A 24 28.85 -0.35 -5.86
N VAL A 25 29.98 0.32 -5.64
CA VAL A 25 30.08 1.36 -4.61
C VAL A 25 29.41 2.62 -5.17
N LEU A 26 28.41 3.15 -4.48
CA LEU A 26 27.64 4.34 -4.90
C LEU A 26 28.14 5.58 -4.18
N ALA A 27 28.36 6.67 -4.91
CA ALA A 27 28.62 8.00 -4.36
C ALA A 27 27.31 8.76 -4.05
N PRO A 28 27.35 9.86 -3.27
CA PRO A 28 26.17 10.69 -3.03
C PRO A 28 25.54 11.17 -4.34
N GLY A 29 24.23 10.91 -4.50
CA GLY A 29 23.47 11.22 -5.72
C GLY A 29 23.44 10.10 -6.75
N GLU A 30 24.24 9.05 -6.62
CA GLU A 30 24.23 7.94 -7.57
C GLU A 30 23.18 6.87 -7.22
N TRP A 31 22.68 6.19 -8.27
CA TRP A 31 21.87 4.99 -8.13
C TRP A 31 22.35 3.88 -9.07
N ALA A 32 22.18 2.64 -8.62
CA ALA A 32 22.42 1.45 -9.42
C ALA A 32 21.15 1.08 -10.19
N GLN A 33 21.25 0.88 -11.50
CA GLN A 33 20.15 0.56 -12.39
C GLN A 33 20.33 -0.83 -13.02
N CYS A 34 19.23 -1.55 -13.20
CA CYS A 34 19.23 -2.82 -13.91
C CYS A 34 19.34 -2.59 -15.43
N GLU A 35 20.35 -3.17 -16.07
CA GLU A 35 20.57 -3.03 -17.52
C GLU A 35 19.51 -3.71 -18.39
N ARG A 36 18.73 -4.65 -17.85
CA ARG A 36 17.70 -5.36 -18.61
C ARG A 36 16.36 -4.65 -18.62
N CYS A 37 15.93 -4.16 -17.46
CA CYS A 37 14.59 -3.62 -17.27
C CYS A 37 14.58 -2.17 -16.82
N ASP A 38 15.74 -1.54 -16.68
CA ASP A 38 15.93 -0.16 -16.28
C ASP A 38 15.41 0.17 -14.86
N HIS A 39 15.00 -0.83 -14.09
CA HIS A 39 14.58 -0.66 -12.71
C HIS A 39 15.75 -0.26 -11.80
N VAL A 40 15.51 0.69 -10.88
CA VAL A 40 16.50 1.11 -9.89
C VAL A 40 16.69 0.02 -8.85
N LEU A 41 17.90 -0.54 -8.77
CA LEU A 41 18.27 -1.62 -7.85
C LEU A 41 18.60 -1.09 -6.46
N GLU A 42 19.40 -0.03 -6.41
CA GLU A 42 19.87 0.56 -5.17
C GLU A 42 20.04 2.07 -5.35
N THR A 43 19.74 2.83 -4.29
CA THR A 43 19.97 4.26 -4.21
C THR A 43 20.89 4.55 -3.04
N TYR A 44 21.79 5.51 -3.19
CA TYR A 44 22.64 5.97 -2.10
C TYR A 44 21.79 6.31 -0.86
N SER A 45 22.15 5.74 0.31
CA SER A 45 21.44 5.97 1.56
C SER A 45 22.19 6.99 2.42
N VAL A 46 21.64 8.19 2.54
CA VAL A 46 22.18 9.23 3.44
C VAL A 46 21.95 8.88 4.92
N PHE A 47 20.87 8.15 5.22
CA PHE A 47 20.44 7.88 6.61
C PHE A 47 21.18 6.67 7.19
N THR A 48 21.82 6.88 8.34
CA THR A 48 22.42 5.82 9.16
C THR A 48 21.32 5.01 9.89
N PRO A 49 21.61 3.78 10.37
CA PRO A 49 20.64 3.01 11.16
C PRO A 49 20.11 3.76 12.39
N ARG A 50 20.93 4.60 13.03
CA ARG A 50 20.51 5.45 14.15
C ARG A 50 19.55 6.55 13.72
N ALA A 51 19.78 7.17 12.56
CA ALA A 51 18.87 8.17 12.01
C ALA A 51 17.52 7.54 11.65
N TRP A 52 17.51 6.35 11.03
CA TRP A 52 16.28 5.60 10.77
C TRP A 52 15.55 5.20 12.07
N LEU A 53 16.27 4.78 13.10
CA LEU A 53 15.69 4.49 14.41
C LEU A 53 14.98 5.72 15.00
N ALA A 54 15.58 6.91 14.89
CA ALA A 54 14.96 8.16 15.34
C ALA A 54 13.66 8.47 14.56
N VAL A 55 13.65 8.29 13.23
CA VAL A 55 12.45 8.44 12.41
C VAL A 55 11.37 7.43 12.83
N ILE A 56 11.73 6.18 13.08
CA ILE A 56 10.79 5.13 13.52
C ILE A 56 10.17 5.49 14.87
N LEU A 57 10.98 5.93 15.85
CA LEU A 57 10.49 6.36 17.16
C LEU A 57 9.55 7.57 17.07
N ALA A 58 9.92 8.58 16.27
CA ALA A 58 9.06 9.73 16.01
C ALA A 58 7.74 9.29 15.36
N THR A 59 7.80 8.39 14.39
CA THR A 59 6.60 7.84 13.72
C THR A 59 5.70 7.11 14.71
N LEU A 60 6.27 6.31 15.62
CA LEU A 60 5.50 5.58 16.64
C LEU A 60 4.74 6.54 17.57
N VAL A 61 5.39 7.61 18.02
CA VAL A 61 4.76 8.65 18.86
C VAL A 61 3.64 9.34 18.09
N ILE A 62 3.90 9.80 16.87
CA ILE A 62 2.92 10.51 16.04
C ILE A 62 1.73 9.60 15.68
N PHE A 63 1.99 8.34 15.34
CA PHE A 63 0.96 7.34 15.05
C PHE A 63 0.10 7.05 16.28
N THR A 64 0.69 7.01 17.48
CA THR A 64 -0.05 6.88 18.73
C THR A 64 -0.97 8.09 18.96
N LEU A 65 -0.46 9.31 18.73
CA LEU A 65 -1.27 10.53 18.81
C LEU A 65 -2.40 10.54 17.76
N ALA A 66 -2.12 10.10 16.53
CA ALA A 66 -3.10 10.04 15.44
C ALA A 66 -4.31 9.16 15.79
N ASN A 67 -4.07 8.07 16.52
CA ASN A 67 -5.09 7.11 16.91
C ASN A 67 -5.74 7.41 18.28
N ALA A 68 -5.08 8.19 19.15
CA ALA A 68 -5.59 8.55 20.47
C ALA A 68 -6.49 9.79 20.47
N TYR A 69 -6.32 10.70 19.50
CA TYR A 69 -7.08 11.94 19.41
C TYR A 69 -8.16 11.88 18.33
N PRO A 70 -9.28 12.61 18.50
CA PRO A 70 -10.35 12.62 17.51
C PRO A 70 -9.89 13.25 16.20
N VAL A 71 -10.40 12.69 15.11
CA VAL A 71 -10.10 13.10 13.74
C VAL A 71 -10.93 14.32 13.37
N ALA A 72 -12.19 14.37 13.79
CA ALA A 72 -13.09 15.50 13.58
C ALA A 72 -14.00 15.70 14.81
N THR A 73 -14.42 16.94 15.04
CA THR A 73 -15.44 17.29 16.02
C THR A 73 -16.60 17.96 15.29
N LEU A 74 -17.80 17.50 15.58
CA LEU A 74 -19.02 17.98 14.96
C LEU A 74 -19.87 18.68 16.02
N LEU A 75 -20.25 19.92 15.77
CA LEU A 75 -21.03 20.75 16.70
C LEU A 75 -22.49 20.79 16.25
N ILE A 76 -23.35 20.01 16.91
CA ILE A 76 -24.81 20.09 16.72
C ILE A 76 -25.44 20.65 18.01
N SER A 77 -26.23 21.71 17.87
CA SER A 77 -27.06 22.25 18.96
C SER A 77 -26.30 22.56 20.26
N GLY A 78 -25.04 23.01 20.16
CA GLY A 78 -24.19 23.38 21.30
C GLY A 78 -23.47 22.22 21.99
N LYS A 79 -23.71 20.95 21.59
CA LYS A 79 -22.98 19.78 22.09
C LYS A 79 -22.00 19.29 21.01
N GLY A 80 -20.71 19.46 21.27
CA GLY A 80 -19.65 18.92 20.40
C GLY A 80 -19.54 17.41 20.59
N GLN A 81 -19.72 16.65 19.52
CA GLN A 81 -19.42 15.22 19.50
C GLN A 81 -18.14 14.98 18.70
N THR A 82 -17.25 14.16 19.23
CA THR A 82 -15.95 13.85 18.62
C THR A 82 -16.01 12.52 17.90
N ALA A 83 -15.37 12.43 16.74
CA ALA A 83 -15.24 11.20 15.97
C ALA A 83 -13.77 10.78 15.90
N SER A 84 -13.43 9.66 16.52
CA SER A 84 -12.13 9.00 16.33
C SER A 84 -12.20 7.89 15.28
N PHE A 85 -11.04 7.42 14.83
CA PHE A 85 -10.96 6.24 13.97
C PHE A 85 -11.58 5.00 14.63
N PHE A 86 -11.34 4.80 15.93
CA PHE A 86 -11.87 3.64 16.65
C PHE A 86 -13.38 3.69 16.81
N ASP A 87 -13.96 4.88 17.01
CA ASP A 87 -15.42 5.05 17.02
C ASP A 87 -16.01 4.61 15.68
N ALA A 88 -15.36 4.94 14.57
CA ALA A 88 -15.79 4.51 13.24
C ALA A 88 -15.79 2.97 13.08
N ILE A 89 -14.77 2.30 13.62
CA ILE A 89 -14.67 0.83 13.61
C ILE A 89 -15.78 0.21 14.45
N VAL A 90 -16.00 0.70 15.68
CA VAL A 90 -17.02 0.18 16.60
C VAL A 90 -18.43 0.37 16.00
N ILE A 91 -18.72 1.57 15.48
CA ILE A 91 -20.00 1.86 14.83
C ILE A 91 -20.24 0.93 13.64
N THR A 92 -19.24 0.75 12.78
CA THR A 92 -19.35 -0.12 11.60
C THR A 92 -19.59 -1.58 12.00
N TRP A 93 -18.93 -2.02 13.08
CA TRP A 93 -19.12 -3.35 13.64
C TRP A 93 -20.55 -3.56 14.15
N GLU A 94 -21.05 -2.61 14.94
CA GLU A 94 -22.42 -2.65 15.48
C GLU A 94 -23.50 -2.51 14.40
N SER A 95 -23.20 -1.83 13.29
CA SER A 95 -24.08 -1.74 12.11
C SER A 95 -24.17 -3.06 11.31
N GLY A 96 -23.52 -4.14 11.75
CA GLY A 96 -23.66 -5.47 11.14
C GLY A 96 -22.68 -5.75 10.00
N TYR A 97 -21.61 -4.95 9.86
CA TYR A 97 -20.57 -5.13 8.83
C TYR A 97 -19.19 -5.41 9.45
N PRO A 98 -19.02 -6.52 10.19
CA PRO A 98 -17.77 -6.85 10.87
C PRO A 98 -16.61 -7.06 9.90
N GLU A 99 -16.87 -7.50 8.67
CA GLU A 99 -15.83 -7.70 7.65
C GLU A 99 -15.19 -6.36 7.27
N VAL A 100 -16.01 -5.35 7.02
CA VAL A 100 -15.55 -3.99 6.64
C VAL A 100 -14.78 -3.35 7.80
N ALA A 101 -15.32 -3.47 9.02
CA ALA A 101 -14.65 -3.01 10.24
C ALA A 101 -13.29 -3.70 10.45
N THR A 102 -13.21 -5.02 10.24
CA THR A 102 -11.98 -5.80 10.41
C THR A 102 -10.90 -5.37 9.41
N VAL A 103 -11.25 -5.23 8.13
CA VAL A 103 -10.27 -4.85 7.09
C VAL A 103 -9.77 -3.43 7.34
N ALA A 104 -10.66 -2.51 7.73
CA ALA A 104 -10.25 -1.14 8.04
C ALA A 104 -9.41 -1.04 9.30
N PHE A 105 -9.75 -1.76 10.38
CA PHE A 105 -8.90 -1.86 11.56
C PHE A 105 -7.52 -2.44 11.21
N ALA A 106 -7.51 -3.49 10.38
CA ALA A 106 -6.27 -4.11 9.93
C ALA A 106 -5.38 -3.12 9.17
N ALA A 107 -5.92 -2.45 8.15
CA ALA A 107 -5.16 -1.56 7.28
C ALA A 107 -4.84 -0.18 7.90
N GLY A 108 -5.74 0.35 8.74
CA GLY A 108 -5.61 1.67 9.37
C GLY A 108 -4.77 1.65 10.65
N PHE A 109 -4.84 0.57 11.45
CA PHE A 109 -4.16 0.48 12.74
C PHE A 109 -3.18 -0.69 12.85
N PHE A 110 -3.67 -1.93 12.72
CA PHE A 110 -2.91 -3.12 13.09
C PHE A 110 -1.67 -3.35 12.22
N LEU A 111 -1.79 -3.33 10.89
CA LEU A 111 -0.68 -3.56 9.97
C LEU A 111 0.39 -2.45 10.04
N PRO A 112 0.03 -1.16 10.06
CA PRO A 112 1.00 -0.08 10.34
C PRO A 112 1.70 -0.25 11.69
N ALA A 113 0.97 -0.61 12.76
CA ALA A 113 1.56 -0.83 14.08
C ALA A 113 2.56 -2.00 14.05
N VAL A 114 2.20 -3.14 13.45
CA VAL A 114 3.10 -4.29 13.30
C VAL A 114 4.33 -3.90 12.48
N GLN A 115 4.18 -3.17 11.37
CA GLN A 115 5.31 -2.70 10.57
C GLN A 115 6.26 -1.82 11.40
N LEU A 116 5.73 -0.86 12.15
CA LEU A 116 6.53 0.04 13.00
C LEU A 116 7.27 -0.73 14.10
N LEU A 117 6.62 -1.72 14.72
CA LEU A 117 7.25 -2.56 15.74
C LEU A 117 8.34 -3.47 15.16
N LEU A 118 8.15 -4.03 13.97
CA LEU A 118 9.17 -4.83 13.27
C LEU A 118 10.38 -3.97 12.88
N LEU A 119 10.14 -2.79 12.31
CA LEU A 119 11.19 -1.85 11.98
C LEU A 119 11.93 -1.39 13.25
N LEU A 120 11.21 -1.08 14.32
CA LEU A 120 11.80 -0.72 15.60
C LEU A 120 12.71 -1.83 16.12
N TRP A 121 12.25 -3.08 16.11
CA TRP A 121 13.06 -4.23 16.53
C TRP A 121 14.34 -4.35 15.70
N VAL A 122 14.22 -4.30 14.37
CA VAL A 122 15.37 -4.48 13.46
C VAL A 122 16.36 -3.33 13.61
N PHE A 123 15.90 -2.08 13.56
CA PHE A 123 16.77 -0.90 13.65
C PHE A 123 17.32 -0.66 15.05
N PHE A 124 16.64 -1.11 16.10
CA PHE A 124 17.19 -1.10 17.44
C PHE A 124 18.38 -2.07 17.57
N ALA A 125 18.29 -3.27 17.00
CA ALA A 125 19.43 -4.19 16.97
C ALA A 125 20.59 -3.65 16.11
N LEU A 126 20.26 -3.11 14.92
CA LEU A 126 21.27 -2.52 14.03
C LEU A 126 21.94 -1.28 14.64
N SER A 127 21.22 -0.44 15.40
CA SER A 127 21.82 0.74 16.05
C SER A 127 22.86 0.37 17.12
N LEU A 128 22.75 -0.84 17.68
CA LEU A 128 23.69 -1.47 18.60
C LEU A 128 24.82 -2.24 17.89
N GLY A 129 24.87 -2.23 16.56
CA GLY A 129 25.87 -2.97 15.79
C GLY A 129 25.67 -4.48 15.81
N ARG A 130 24.43 -4.96 15.93
CA ARG A 130 24.10 -6.39 15.98
C ARG A 130 23.01 -6.76 14.98
N LEU A 131 23.02 -8.00 14.50
CA LEU A 131 21.91 -8.57 13.75
C LEU A 131 20.87 -9.15 14.72
N PRO A 132 19.57 -8.82 14.58
CA PRO A 132 18.53 -9.42 15.40
C PRO A 132 18.38 -10.92 15.09
N LYS A 133 17.90 -11.68 16.07
CA LYS A 133 17.50 -13.08 15.85
C LYS A 133 16.43 -13.14 14.76
N PHE A 134 16.53 -14.12 13.87
CA PHE A 134 15.61 -14.30 12.73
C PHE A 134 15.56 -13.12 11.75
N PHE A 135 16.65 -12.36 11.61
CA PHE A 135 16.75 -11.19 10.73
C PHE A 135 16.06 -11.36 9.36
N TYR A 136 16.38 -12.41 8.60
CA TYR A 136 15.77 -12.66 7.28
C TYR A 136 14.26 -12.86 7.31
N ARG A 137 13.71 -13.47 8.37
CA ARG A 137 12.26 -13.64 8.50
C ARG A 137 11.60 -12.31 8.83
N LEU A 138 12.22 -11.50 9.68
CA LEU A 138 11.71 -10.17 10.06
C LEU A 138 11.69 -9.24 8.84
N THR A 139 12.77 -9.19 8.07
CA THR A 139 12.85 -8.36 6.87
C THR A 139 11.91 -8.86 5.77
N ALA A 140 11.76 -10.18 5.59
CA ALA A 140 10.75 -10.74 4.69
C ALA A 140 9.31 -10.40 5.12
N LEU A 141 9.03 -10.39 6.42
CA LEU A 141 7.72 -10.00 6.96
C LEU A 141 7.45 -8.50 6.74
N ILE A 142 8.47 -7.64 6.86
CA ILE A 142 8.36 -6.21 6.53
C ILE A 142 7.95 -6.02 5.06
N ASP A 143 8.61 -6.70 4.13
CA ASP A 143 8.27 -6.63 2.70
C ASP A 143 6.87 -7.17 2.39
N LEU A 144 6.40 -8.18 3.14
CA LEU A 144 5.04 -8.72 3.01
C LEU A 144 3.97 -7.75 3.49
N ILE A 145 4.21 -7.05 4.61
CA ILE A 145 3.24 -6.15 5.26
C ILE A 145 3.20 -4.79 4.56
N LYS A 146 4.34 -4.29 4.09
CA LYS A 146 4.48 -2.95 3.49
C LYS A 146 3.38 -2.57 2.48
N PRO A 147 2.99 -3.42 1.50
CA PRO A 147 1.93 -3.08 0.53
C PRO A 147 0.54 -2.86 1.14
N TRP A 148 0.31 -3.37 2.35
CA TRP A 148 -0.97 -3.29 3.05
C TRP A 148 -1.06 -2.08 4.00
N CYS A 149 0.05 -1.39 4.23
CA CYS A 149 0.08 -0.20 5.08
C CYS A 149 -0.42 1.02 4.32
N MET A 150 -1.74 1.23 4.38
CA MET A 150 -2.45 2.22 3.58
C MET A 150 -2.79 3.51 4.37
N VAL A 151 -1.91 3.93 5.29
CA VAL A 151 -2.13 5.15 6.09
C VAL A 151 -2.34 6.41 5.22
N PRO A 152 -1.60 6.62 4.11
CA PRO A 152 -1.88 7.74 3.19
C PRO A 152 -3.29 7.70 2.58
N VAL A 153 -3.79 6.50 2.32
CA VAL A 153 -5.13 6.31 1.77
C VAL A 153 -6.20 6.59 2.81
N PHE A 154 -5.96 6.17 4.05
CA PHE A 154 -6.83 6.52 5.17
C PHE A 154 -6.94 8.05 5.34
N LEU A 155 -5.83 8.78 5.28
CA LEU A 155 -5.82 10.25 5.29
C LEU A 155 -6.68 10.83 4.15
N MET A 156 -6.52 10.32 2.94
CA MET A 156 -7.32 10.78 1.79
C MET A 156 -8.81 10.46 1.98
N GLY A 157 -9.13 9.30 2.54
CA GLY A 157 -10.50 8.92 2.90
C GLY A 157 -11.12 9.88 3.92
N ILE A 158 -10.35 10.30 4.92
CA ILE A 158 -10.79 11.34 5.86
C ILE A 158 -11.05 12.65 5.12
N LEU A 159 -10.10 13.10 4.30
CA LEU A 159 -10.22 14.38 3.59
C LEU A 159 -11.47 14.41 2.69
N VAL A 160 -11.71 13.34 1.94
CA VAL A 160 -12.92 13.21 1.11
C VAL A 160 -14.19 13.20 1.96
N SER A 161 -14.18 12.51 3.11
CA SER A 161 -15.32 12.48 4.03
C SER A 161 -15.62 13.85 4.63
N VAL A 162 -14.58 14.59 5.03
CA VAL A 162 -14.68 15.96 5.52
C VAL A 162 -15.31 16.85 4.46
N VAL A 163 -14.80 16.83 3.23
CA VAL A 163 -15.29 17.65 2.11
C VAL A 163 -16.78 17.36 1.82
N LYS A 164 -17.19 16.08 1.89
CA LYS A 164 -18.61 15.70 1.70
C LYS A 164 -19.54 16.24 2.80
N LEU A 165 -19.04 16.42 4.02
CA LEU A 165 -19.85 16.80 5.18
C LEU A 165 -19.89 18.31 5.47
N VAL A 166 -18.95 19.09 4.93
CA VAL A 166 -18.92 20.57 5.09
C VAL A 166 -20.21 21.22 4.54
N GLY A 167 -20.89 20.59 3.59
CA GLY A 167 -22.18 21.06 3.09
C GLY A 167 -23.37 20.82 4.04
N LEU A 168 -23.21 19.99 5.07
CA LEU A 168 -24.30 19.54 5.95
C LEU A 168 -24.15 20.02 7.40
N ALA A 169 -22.92 20.27 7.88
CA ALA A 169 -22.66 20.71 9.26
C ALA A 169 -21.34 21.47 9.41
N SER A 170 -21.18 22.21 10.51
CA SER A 170 -19.91 22.80 10.92
C SER A 170 -18.97 21.71 11.46
N LEU A 171 -18.03 21.29 10.62
CA LEU A 171 -17.02 20.30 10.96
C LEU A 171 -15.70 20.99 11.30
N VAL A 172 -15.20 20.77 12.53
CA VAL A 172 -13.88 21.26 12.94
C VAL A 172 -12.88 20.10 12.88
N PRO A 173 -11.80 20.19 12.09
CA PRO A 173 -10.75 19.19 12.08
C PRO A 173 -10.09 19.04 13.46
N GLY A 174 -9.97 17.81 13.94
CA GLY A 174 -9.32 17.50 15.21
C GLY A 174 -7.81 17.31 15.07
N VAL A 175 -7.11 17.27 16.21
CA VAL A 175 -5.65 17.03 16.27
C VAL A 175 -5.28 15.67 15.64
N GLY A 176 -6.18 14.68 15.75
CA GLY A 176 -6.00 13.35 15.14
C GLY A 176 -5.82 13.41 13.62
N LEU A 177 -6.47 14.34 12.91
CA LEU A 177 -6.31 14.50 11.46
C LEU A 177 -4.88 14.91 11.10
N PHE A 178 -4.34 15.94 11.76
CA PHE A 178 -3.00 16.43 11.50
C PHE A 178 -1.94 15.40 11.90
N ALA A 179 -2.12 14.73 13.04
CA ALA A 179 -1.23 13.64 13.45
C ALA A 179 -1.29 12.47 12.45
N THR A 180 -2.46 12.12 11.91
CA THR A 180 -2.60 11.12 10.84
C THR A 180 -1.85 11.55 9.58
N ALA A 181 -1.94 12.82 9.20
CA ALA A 181 -1.24 13.35 8.02
C ALA A 181 0.28 13.25 8.16
N VAL A 182 0.84 13.67 9.30
CA VAL A 182 2.27 13.57 9.56
C VAL A 182 2.69 12.09 9.64
N SER A 183 1.91 11.24 10.29
CA SER A 183 2.17 9.80 10.34
C SER A 183 2.19 9.18 8.94
N ALA A 184 1.27 9.58 8.05
CA ALA A 184 1.22 9.08 6.67
C ALA A 184 2.50 9.41 5.90
N ILE A 185 3.02 10.63 6.06
CA ILE A 185 4.28 11.07 5.41
C ILE A 185 5.45 10.21 5.93
N PHE A 186 5.57 10.05 7.24
CA PHE A 186 6.67 9.31 7.86
C PHE A 186 6.61 7.82 7.51
N ILE A 187 5.42 7.21 7.57
CA ILE A 187 5.23 5.81 7.16
C ILE A 187 5.58 5.65 5.68
N THR A 188 5.17 6.58 4.81
CA THR A 188 5.54 6.57 3.38
C THR A 188 7.06 6.60 3.20
N ALA A 189 7.78 7.44 3.95
CA ALA A 189 9.23 7.45 3.94
C ALA A 189 9.83 6.11 4.43
N LEU A 190 9.28 5.51 5.49
CA LEU A 190 9.70 4.21 6.01
C LEU A 190 9.40 3.06 5.05
N THR A 191 8.42 3.17 4.16
CA THR A 191 8.20 2.16 3.12
C THR A 191 9.39 2.03 2.15
N ARG A 192 10.31 3.01 2.11
CA ARG A 192 11.56 2.89 1.34
C ARG A 192 12.52 1.83 1.91
N LEU A 193 12.32 1.40 3.16
CA LEU A 193 13.11 0.36 3.82
C LEU A 193 12.60 -1.03 3.42
N SER A 194 13.05 -1.52 2.27
CA SER A 194 12.85 -2.92 1.88
C SER A 194 13.83 -3.85 2.58
N ALA A 195 13.55 -5.16 2.59
CA ALA A 195 14.49 -6.16 3.11
C ALA A 195 15.88 -6.00 2.48
N HIS A 196 15.92 -5.74 1.17
CA HIS A 196 17.14 -5.49 0.42
C HIS A 196 17.93 -4.27 0.93
N LYS A 197 17.26 -3.13 1.16
CA LYS A 197 17.93 -1.93 1.66
C LYS A 197 18.46 -2.12 3.08
N ILE A 198 17.73 -2.84 3.92
CA ILE A 198 18.17 -3.19 5.28
C ILE A 198 19.39 -4.13 5.24
N LEU A 199 19.42 -5.08 4.30
CA LEU A 199 20.56 -5.97 4.05
C LEU A 199 21.82 -5.19 3.63
N CYS A 200 21.69 -4.23 2.69
CA CYS A 200 22.80 -3.38 2.28
C CYS A 200 23.34 -2.55 3.46
N LEU A 201 22.46 -1.94 4.27
CA LEU A 201 22.88 -1.20 5.46
C LEU A 201 23.63 -2.08 6.47
N ALA A 202 23.16 -3.31 6.70
CA ALA A 202 23.82 -4.24 7.60
C ALA A 202 25.21 -4.67 7.06
N HIS A 203 25.32 -4.88 5.75
CA HIS A 203 26.59 -5.18 5.09
C HIS A 203 27.58 -4.00 5.20
N ASP A 204 27.11 -2.77 4.97
CA ASP A 204 27.94 -1.55 5.06
C ASP A 204 28.45 -1.28 6.48
N MET A 205 27.78 -1.83 7.50
CA MET A 205 28.24 -1.82 8.89
C MET A 205 29.31 -2.90 9.20
N GLY A 206 29.66 -3.75 8.24
CA GLY A 206 30.59 -4.87 8.44
C GLY A 206 29.98 -6.05 9.20
N LEU A 207 28.65 -6.14 9.29
CA LEU A 207 27.99 -7.30 9.93
C LEU A 207 28.07 -8.51 9.01
N SER A 208 28.27 -9.70 9.59
CA SER A 208 28.33 -10.97 8.85
C SER A 208 26.95 -11.39 8.36
N VAL A 209 26.48 -10.76 7.29
CA VAL A 209 25.23 -11.09 6.62
C VAL A 209 25.50 -12.26 5.66
N VAL A 210 24.74 -13.35 5.79
CA VAL A 210 24.71 -14.40 4.77
C VAL A 210 24.13 -13.79 3.50
N HIS A 211 24.92 -13.80 2.43
CA HIS A 211 24.48 -13.39 1.10
C HIS A 211 23.19 -14.12 0.77
N GLU A 212 22.14 -13.38 0.44
CA GLU A 212 20.86 -13.99 0.12
C GLU A 212 21.06 -14.94 -1.08
N PRO A 213 20.76 -16.24 -0.95
CA PRO A 213 20.89 -17.16 -2.07
C PRO A 213 19.96 -16.66 -3.18
N LEU A 214 20.51 -16.57 -4.40
CA LEU A 214 19.82 -16.03 -5.58
C LEU A 214 18.33 -16.44 -5.59
N PRO A 215 17.39 -15.48 -5.54
CA PRO A 215 16.01 -15.74 -5.18
C PRO A 215 15.37 -16.76 -6.12
N LYS A 216 14.79 -17.82 -5.55
CA LYS A 216 14.31 -19.03 -6.26
C LYS A 216 13.50 -18.68 -7.51
N ALA A 217 13.69 -19.48 -8.55
CA ALA A 217 12.91 -19.37 -9.78
C ALA A 217 11.39 -19.36 -9.49
N PRO A 218 10.61 -18.42 -10.09
CA PRO A 218 9.17 -18.45 -9.94
C PRO A 218 8.58 -19.76 -10.49
N SER A 219 7.65 -20.34 -9.73
CA SER A 219 6.94 -21.54 -10.15
C SER A 219 5.89 -21.21 -11.23
N PRO A 220 5.74 -22.01 -12.30
CA PRO A 220 4.69 -21.79 -13.30
C PRO A 220 3.26 -21.82 -12.73
N ALA A 221 3.06 -22.46 -11.57
CA ALA A 221 1.77 -22.53 -10.87
C ALA A 221 1.24 -21.16 -10.43
N LEU A 222 2.12 -20.15 -10.30
CA LEU A 222 1.74 -18.77 -9.98
C LEU A 222 0.69 -18.23 -10.97
N PHE A 223 0.77 -18.58 -12.26
CA PHE A 223 -0.22 -18.14 -13.25
C PHE A 223 -1.63 -18.61 -12.96
N ASN A 224 -1.81 -19.87 -12.58
CA ASN A 224 -3.13 -20.42 -12.30
C ASN A 224 -3.71 -19.76 -11.05
N ARG A 225 -2.87 -19.51 -10.04
CA ARG A 225 -3.26 -18.77 -8.83
C ARG A 225 -3.66 -17.33 -9.15
N THR A 226 -2.86 -16.61 -9.94
CA THR A 226 -3.18 -15.23 -10.32
C THR A 226 -4.47 -15.16 -11.16
N TRP A 227 -4.67 -16.07 -12.12
CA TRP A 227 -5.92 -16.14 -12.88
C TRP A 227 -7.14 -16.41 -11.99
N ALA A 228 -7.04 -17.35 -11.05
CA ALA A 228 -8.12 -17.65 -10.11
C ALA A 228 -8.50 -16.41 -9.27
N LEU A 229 -7.51 -15.67 -8.78
CA LEU A 229 -7.74 -14.44 -8.02
C LEU A 229 -8.34 -13.32 -8.88
N ILE A 230 -7.87 -13.14 -10.13
CA ILE A 230 -8.44 -12.16 -11.07
C ILE A 230 -9.90 -12.50 -11.40
N LEU A 231 -10.21 -13.77 -11.66
CA LEU A 231 -11.58 -14.21 -11.97
C LEU A 231 -12.51 -14.03 -10.77
N ALA A 232 -12.06 -14.42 -9.57
CA ALA A 232 -12.83 -14.19 -8.34
C ALA A 232 -13.09 -12.70 -8.11
N ALA A 233 -12.08 -11.84 -8.31
CA ALA A 233 -12.24 -10.39 -8.19
C ALA A 233 -13.18 -9.82 -9.26
N ALA A 234 -13.12 -10.31 -10.50
CA ALA A 234 -14.01 -9.88 -11.57
C ALA A 234 -15.47 -10.25 -11.31
N ILE A 235 -15.73 -11.45 -10.76
CA ILE A 235 -17.08 -11.86 -10.34
C ILE A 235 -17.60 -10.95 -9.23
N LEU A 236 -16.77 -10.66 -8.22
CA LEU A 236 -17.15 -9.83 -7.08
C LEU A 236 -17.27 -8.34 -7.43
N TYR A 237 -16.63 -7.89 -8.51
CA TYR A 237 -16.74 -6.52 -9.01
C TYR A 237 -18.16 -6.17 -9.48
N ILE A 238 -18.92 -7.16 -9.96
CA ILE A 238 -20.31 -6.96 -10.39
C ILE A 238 -21.21 -6.55 -9.19
N PRO A 239 -21.35 -7.36 -8.11
CA PRO A 239 -22.15 -6.95 -6.96
C PRO A 239 -21.57 -5.73 -6.25
N ALA A 240 -20.25 -5.50 -6.28
CA ALA A 240 -19.65 -4.30 -5.69
C ALA A 240 -20.15 -2.99 -6.33
N ASN A 241 -20.47 -2.99 -7.63
CA ASN A 241 -20.98 -1.82 -8.33
C ASN A 241 -22.52 -1.75 -8.40
N LEU A 242 -23.20 -2.90 -8.26
CA LEU A 242 -24.66 -2.98 -8.33
C LEU A 242 -25.36 -2.85 -6.97
N LEU A 243 -24.73 -3.30 -5.89
CA LEU A 243 -25.31 -3.22 -4.56
C LEU A 243 -25.08 -1.85 -3.93
N PRO A 244 -25.97 -1.40 -3.02
CA PRO A 244 -25.76 -0.17 -2.27
C PRO A 244 -24.47 -0.25 -1.47
N ILE A 245 -23.64 0.79 -1.58
CA ILE A 245 -22.42 0.92 -0.78
C ILE A 245 -22.71 1.59 0.56
N MET A 246 -23.77 2.39 0.61
CA MET A 246 -24.21 3.17 1.76
C MET A 246 -25.74 3.25 1.78
N GLN A 247 -26.33 3.12 2.96
CA GLN A 247 -27.76 3.33 3.20
C GLN A 247 -27.93 4.48 4.18
N ILE A 248 -28.76 5.45 3.81
CA ILE A 248 -29.12 6.58 4.65
C ILE A 248 -30.55 6.33 5.13
N ASN A 249 -30.72 6.08 6.43
CA ASN A 249 -32.03 5.98 7.05
C ASN A 249 -32.38 7.32 7.69
N SER A 250 -33.41 7.98 7.17
CA SER A 250 -33.95 9.22 7.72
C SER A 250 -35.41 9.03 8.15
N ILE A 251 -35.92 9.94 8.98
CA ILE A 251 -37.33 9.94 9.40
C ILE A 251 -38.29 10.08 8.18
N ALA A 252 -37.82 10.68 7.08
CA ALA A 252 -38.60 10.90 5.86
C ALA A 252 -38.53 9.73 4.85
N GLY A 253 -37.72 8.69 5.13
CA GLY A 253 -37.53 7.53 4.25
C GLY A 253 -36.08 7.02 4.23
N SER A 254 -35.89 5.79 3.74
CA SER A 254 -34.58 5.17 3.52
C SER A 254 -34.11 5.37 2.08
N SER A 255 -32.93 5.95 1.87
CA SER A 255 -32.29 6.02 0.55
C SER A 255 -31.03 5.16 0.52
N ALA A 256 -30.91 4.31 -0.50
CA ALA A 256 -29.76 3.43 -0.69
C ALA A 256 -29.01 3.88 -1.94
N HIS A 257 -27.72 4.21 -1.79
CA HIS A 257 -26.91 4.71 -2.89
C HIS A 257 -25.87 3.67 -3.29
N THR A 258 -25.86 3.29 -4.57
CA THR A 258 -24.73 2.58 -5.19
C THR A 258 -23.59 3.57 -5.44
N ILE A 259 -22.40 3.06 -5.80
CA ILE A 259 -21.26 3.90 -6.18
C ILE A 259 -21.65 4.88 -7.30
N MET A 260 -22.25 4.34 -8.37
CA MET A 260 -22.72 5.16 -9.50
C MET A 260 -23.87 6.10 -9.10
N GLY A 261 -24.78 5.65 -8.23
CA GLY A 261 -25.84 6.50 -7.68
C GLY A 261 -25.27 7.73 -6.96
N GLY A 262 -24.26 7.53 -6.11
CA GLY A 262 -23.57 8.63 -5.42
C GLY A 262 -22.83 9.57 -6.37
N VAL A 263 -22.23 9.05 -7.45
CA VAL A 263 -21.58 9.89 -8.48
C VAL A 263 -22.61 10.77 -9.21
N ILE A 264 -23.75 10.20 -9.60
CA ILE A 264 -24.82 10.93 -10.31
C ILE A 264 -25.39 12.05 -9.43
N GLU A 265 -25.60 11.77 -8.14
CA GLU A 265 -26.09 12.76 -7.17
C GLU A 265 -25.10 13.90 -6.95
N LEU A 266 -23.80 13.59 -6.81
CA LEU A 266 -22.75 14.62 -6.72
C LEU A 266 -22.70 15.52 -7.95
N VAL A 267 -22.90 14.95 -9.14
CA VAL A 267 -23.01 15.73 -10.39
C VAL A 267 -24.25 16.62 -10.38
N ALA A 268 -25.40 16.10 -9.94
CA ALA A 268 -26.64 16.88 -9.83
C ALA A 268 -26.51 18.06 -8.85
N MET A 269 -25.72 17.90 -7.77
CA MET A 269 -25.38 18.96 -6.83
C MET A 269 -24.30 19.93 -7.35
N GLY A 270 -23.83 19.78 -8.59
CA GLY A 270 -22.80 20.64 -9.21
C GLY A 270 -21.36 20.36 -8.75
N SER A 271 -21.13 19.31 -7.97
CA SER A 271 -19.82 18.96 -7.39
C SER A 271 -18.98 18.03 -8.28
N TYR A 272 -18.79 18.43 -9.54
CA TYR A 272 -18.13 17.61 -10.58
C TYR A 272 -16.75 17.07 -10.17
N SER A 273 -15.95 17.85 -9.44
CA SER A 273 -14.62 17.42 -8.98
C SER A 273 -14.68 16.24 -8.03
N ILE A 274 -15.61 16.26 -7.06
CA ILE A 274 -15.76 15.16 -6.08
C ILE A 274 -16.33 13.93 -6.76
N ALA A 275 -17.32 14.11 -7.65
CA ALA A 275 -17.90 13.03 -8.44
C ALA A 275 -16.84 12.31 -9.29
N ALA A 276 -15.94 13.05 -9.94
CA ALA A 276 -14.85 12.48 -10.73
C ALA A 276 -13.87 11.67 -9.88
N VAL A 277 -13.49 12.17 -8.70
CA VAL A 277 -12.60 11.46 -7.77
C VAL A 277 -13.22 10.12 -7.34
N VAL A 278 -14.48 10.13 -6.92
CA VAL A 278 -15.19 8.90 -6.51
C VAL A 278 -15.32 7.92 -7.68
N PHE A 279 -15.74 8.39 -8.86
CA PHE A 279 -15.87 7.52 -10.03
C PHE A 279 -14.54 6.88 -10.45
N ILE A 280 -13.45 7.67 -10.48
CA ILE A 280 -12.14 7.17 -10.87
C ILE A 280 -11.61 6.18 -9.83
N ALA A 281 -11.69 6.51 -8.54
CA ALA A 281 -11.19 5.67 -7.46
C ALA A 281 -11.96 4.35 -7.32
N SER A 282 -13.30 4.39 -7.45
CA SER A 282 -14.16 3.24 -7.18
C SER A 282 -14.45 2.37 -8.40
N VAL A 283 -14.43 2.92 -9.60
CA VAL A 283 -14.82 2.18 -10.82
C VAL A 283 -13.61 2.01 -11.72
N VAL A 284 -12.98 3.12 -12.12
CA VAL A 284 -11.92 3.09 -13.13
C VAL A 284 -10.66 2.39 -12.61
N VAL A 285 -10.21 2.68 -11.40
CA VAL A 285 -8.99 2.13 -10.82
C VAL A 285 -9.06 0.61 -10.62
N PRO A 286 -10.10 0.03 -9.99
CA PRO A 286 -10.22 -1.43 -9.86
C PRO A 286 -10.35 -2.13 -11.22
N LEU A 287 -11.13 -1.56 -12.15
CA LEU A 287 -11.28 -2.09 -13.50
C LEU A 287 -9.95 -2.08 -14.25
N PHE A 288 -9.21 -0.97 -14.21
CA PHE A 288 -7.88 -0.85 -14.79
C PHE A 288 -6.93 -1.91 -14.23
N LYS A 289 -6.91 -2.10 -12.90
CA LYS A 289 -6.08 -3.11 -12.23
C LYS A 289 -6.42 -4.53 -12.71
N LEU A 290 -7.71 -4.88 -12.82
CA LEU A 290 -8.15 -6.17 -13.34
C LEU A 290 -7.72 -6.40 -14.78
N VAL A 291 -7.95 -5.43 -15.66
CA VAL A 291 -7.58 -5.51 -17.08
C VAL A 291 -6.07 -5.63 -17.25
N CYS A 292 -5.30 -4.76 -16.59
CA CYS A 292 -3.84 -4.77 -16.72
C CYS A 292 -3.22 -6.05 -16.16
N LEU A 293 -3.70 -6.56 -15.02
CA LEU A 293 -3.23 -7.85 -14.49
C LEU A 293 -3.60 -9.01 -15.44
N ALA A 294 -4.81 -9.04 -15.98
CA ALA A 294 -5.22 -10.07 -16.94
C ALA A 294 -4.35 -10.05 -18.20
N VAL A 295 -4.07 -8.86 -18.74
CA VAL A 295 -3.18 -8.66 -19.89
C VAL A 295 -1.75 -9.09 -19.56
N LEU A 296 -1.20 -8.70 -18.41
CA LEU A 296 0.16 -9.10 -18.02
C LEU A 296 0.30 -10.61 -17.86
N VAL A 297 -0.68 -11.27 -17.24
CA VAL A 297 -0.67 -12.72 -17.06
C VAL A 297 -0.81 -13.42 -18.41
N TYR A 298 -1.67 -12.92 -19.30
CA TYR A 298 -1.82 -13.43 -20.66
C TYR A 298 -0.53 -13.29 -21.48
N LEU A 299 0.11 -12.10 -21.47
CA LEU A 299 1.35 -11.85 -22.18
C LEU A 299 2.53 -12.63 -21.58
N ALA A 300 2.56 -12.83 -20.26
CA ALA A 300 3.56 -13.67 -19.60
C ALA A 300 3.41 -15.17 -19.93
N LYS A 301 2.26 -15.61 -20.49
CA LYS A 301 2.10 -16.94 -21.11
C LYS A 301 2.83 -17.07 -22.44
N GLN A 302 2.98 -15.98 -23.17
CA GLN A 302 3.65 -15.98 -24.46
C GLN A 302 5.18 -15.99 -24.28
N ARG A 303 5.90 -16.62 -25.22
CA ARG A 303 7.37 -16.59 -25.29
C ARG A 303 7.91 -15.31 -25.96
N ALA A 304 7.03 -14.38 -26.32
CA ALA A 304 7.37 -13.17 -27.05
C ALA A 304 8.34 -12.28 -26.23
N THR A 305 9.48 -11.97 -26.82
CA THR A 305 10.54 -11.10 -26.30
C THR A 305 10.22 -9.61 -26.47
N HIS A 306 9.22 -9.26 -27.28
CA HIS A 306 8.86 -7.88 -27.57
C HIS A 306 8.28 -7.17 -26.34
N ALA A 307 8.72 -5.92 -26.10
CA ALA A 307 8.20 -5.02 -25.07
C ALA A 307 8.26 -5.54 -23.62
N LEU A 308 9.23 -6.39 -23.26
CA LEU A 308 9.41 -6.88 -21.87
C LEU A 308 9.63 -5.74 -20.86
N LYS A 309 10.34 -4.68 -21.26
CA LYS A 309 10.51 -3.45 -20.46
C LYS A 309 9.16 -2.78 -20.18
N THR A 310 8.36 -2.56 -21.22
CA THR A 310 7.01 -1.97 -21.10
C THR A 310 6.09 -2.80 -20.21
N ARG A 311 6.14 -4.14 -20.30
CA ARG A 311 5.38 -5.03 -19.40
C ARG A 311 5.81 -4.89 -17.94
N THR A 312 7.11 -4.70 -17.71
CA THR A 312 7.66 -4.48 -16.36
C THR A 312 7.19 -3.14 -15.80
N HIS A 313 7.27 -2.08 -16.59
CA HIS A 313 6.77 -0.76 -16.20
C HIS A 313 5.26 -0.76 -15.93
N LEU A 314 4.47 -1.48 -16.75
CA LEU A 314 3.04 -1.64 -16.50
C LEU A 314 2.76 -2.34 -15.16
N TYR A 315 3.57 -3.34 -14.79
CA TYR A 315 3.48 -3.97 -13.48
C TYR A 315 3.82 -2.99 -12.34
N GLU A 316 4.86 -2.17 -12.48
CA GLU A 316 5.22 -1.14 -11.49
C GLU A 316 4.07 -0.13 -11.28
N VAL A 317 3.42 0.30 -12.37
CA VAL A 317 2.24 1.18 -12.30
C VAL A 317 1.08 0.50 -11.56
N ILE A 318 0.85 -0.80 -11.82
CA ILE A 318 -0.18 -1.57 -11.10
C ILE A 318 0.14 -1.67 -9.60
N GLU A 319 1.40 -1.91 -9.24
CA GLU A 319 1.83 -2.00 -7.84
C GLU A 319 1.64 -0.66 -7.12
N PHE A 320 1.99 0.45 -7.78
CA PHE A 320 1.76 1.81 -7.27
C PHE A 320 0.27 2.09 -7.05
N ILE A 321 -0.56 1.89 -8.09
CA ILE A 321 -2.02 2.12 -8.01
C ILE A 321 -2.67 1.20 -6.98
N GLY A 322 -2.16 -0.02 -6.84
CA GLY A 322 -2.68 -1.04 -5.92
C GLY A 322 -2.76 -0.56 -4.47
N GLN A 323 -1.82 0.28 -4.04
CA GLN A 323 -1.78 0.86 -2.70
C GLN A 323 -2.96 1.79 -2.42
N TRP A 324 -3.53 2.43 -3.45
CA TRP A 324 -4.62 3.43 -3.33
C TRP A 324 -6.03 2.84 -3.41
N SER A 325 -6.14 1.58 -3.84
CA SER A 325 -7.41 0.96 -4.23
C SER A 325 -8.41 0.79 -3.07
N MET A 326 -8.01 1.00 -1.81
CA MET A 326 -8.88 0.86 -0.63
C MET A 326 -9.51 2.19 -0.15
N LEU A 327 -9.28 3.30 -0.86
CA LEU A 327 -9.78 4.63 -0.47
C LEU A 327 -11.28 4.60 -0.13
N ASP A 328 -12.09 3.98 -0.97
CA ASP A 328 -13.54 4.05 -0.84
C ASP A 328 -14.09 3.29 0.37
N VAL A 329 -13.44 2.19 0.76
CA VAL A 329 -13.79 1.45 1.98
C VAL A 329 -13.58 2.33 3.21
N PHE A 330 -12.47 3.07 3.24
CA PHE A 330 -12.21 4.01 4.33
C PHE A 330 -13.22 5.16 4.35
N VAL A 331 -13.55 5.75 3.19
CA VAL A 331 -14.56 6.82 3.10
C VAL A 331 -15.90 6.35 3.66
N VAL A 332 -16.38 5.16 3.30
CA VAL A 332 -17.67 4.64 3.79
C VAL A 332 -17.69 4.51 5.31
N ILE A 333 -16.62 3.99 5.91
CA ILE A 333 -16.51 3.79 7.36
C ILE A 333 -16.45 5.13 8.10
N LEU A 334 -15.67 6.07 7.60
CA LEU A 334 -15.56 7.42 8.15
C LEU A 334 -16.90 8.16 8.07
N LEU A 335 -17.60 8.08 6.94
CA LEU A 335 -18.93 8.66 6.79
C LEU A 335 -19.96 7.99 7.70
N SER A 336 -19.89 6.67 7.91
CA SER A 336 -20.79 5.95 8.82
C SER A 336 -20.62 6.42 10.26
N ALA A 337 -19.37 6.60 10.69
CA ALA A 337 -19.05 7.18 12.00
C ALA A 337 -19.64 8.59 12.16
N LEU A 338 -19.49 9.41 11.12
CA LEU A 338 -19.95 10.79 11.10
C LEU A 338 -21.48 10.92 10.97
N GLY A 339 -22.14 9.93 10.36
CA GLY A 339 -23.59 9.90 10.16
C GLY A 339 -24.38 9.72 11.45
N ARG A 340 -23.89 8.90 12.40
CA ARG A 340 -24.61 8.62 13.66
C ARG A 340 -24.70 9.80 14.64
N PHE A 341 -24.08 10.95 14.34
CA PHE A 341 -24.06 12.10 15.26
C PHE A 341 -25.36 12.92 15.31
N GLY A 342 -26.35 12.63 14.45
CA GLY A 342 -27.69 13.21 14.52
C GLY A 342 -28.76 12.12 14.63
N ALA A 343 -29.64 12.18 15.64
CA ALA A 343 -30.77 11.25 15.83
C ALA A 343 -31.80 11.23 14.67
N LEU A 344 -31.54 11.95 13.58
CA LEU A 344 -32.42 12.15 12.42
C LEU A 344 -31.92 11.41 11.17
N LEU A 345 -30.64 11.00 11.11
CA LEU A 345 -29.99 10.40 9.95
C LEU A 345 -29.00 9.32 10.43
N THR A 346 -29.18 8.06 10.06
CA THR A 346 -28.14 7.03 10.21
C THR A 346 -27.55 6.68 8.86
N ILE A 347 -26.22 6.66 8.80
CA ILE A 347 -25.47 6.24 7.61
C ILE A 347 -24.87 4.89 7.95
N ASP A 348 -25.40 3.84 7.35
CA ASP A 348 -24.91 2.49 7.53
C ASP A 348 -24.19 2.03 6.25
N PRO A 349 -23.10 1.25 6.38
CA PRO A 349 -22.50 0.60 5.23
C PRO A 349 -23.54 -0.27 4.52
N GLY A 350 -23.35 -0.54 3.23
CA GLY A 350 -24.17 -1.48 2.47
C GLY A 350 -23.39 -2.73 2.08
N ALA A 351 -24.10 -3.77 1.62
CA ALA A 351 -23.49 -5.00 1.12
C ALA A 351 -22.49 -4.77 -0.04
N GLY A 352 -22.65 -3.68 -0.80
CA GLY A 352 -21.69 -3.25 -1.82
C GLY A 352 -20.30 -2.95 -1.25
N ALA A 353 -20.21 -2.44 -0.02
CA ALA A 353 -18.93 -2.14 0.63
C ALA A 353 -18.13 -3.42 0.95
N VAL A 354 -18.80 -4.50 1.36
CA VAL A 354 -18.18 -5.82 1.60
C VAL A 354 -17.65 -6.40 0.28
N ALA A 355 -18.49 -6.40 -0.76
CA ALA A 355 -18.09 -6.88 -2.08
C ALA A 355 -16.92 -6.07 -2.64
N PHE A 356 -16.96 -4.74 -2.51
CA PHE A 356 -15.89 -3.86 -2.94
C PHE A 356 -14.57 -4.13 -2.19
N ALA A 357 -14.61 -4.26 -0.86
CA ALA A 357 -13.44 -4.62 -0.06
C ALA A 357 -12.83 -5.95 -0.52
N GLY A 358 -13.66 -6.95 -0.83
CA GLY A 358 -13.20 -8.22 -1.38
C GLY A 358 -12.51 -8.08 -2.74
N VAL A 359 -13.01 -7.21 -3.64
CA VAL A 359 -12.35 -6.93 -4.94
C VAL A 359 -10.95 -6.36 -4.70
N VAL A 360 -10.84 -5.37 -3.81
CA VAL A 360 -9.55 -4.73 -3.49
C VAL A 360 -8.56 -5.75 -2.94
N ILE A 361 -8.97 -6.57 -1.98
CA ILE A 361 -8.13 -7.62 -1.39
C ILE A 361 -7.71 -8.65 -2.46
N LEU A 362 -8.64 -9.16 -3.26
CA LEU A 362 -8.34 -10.18 -4.27
C LEU A 362 -7.43 -9.63 -5.38
N THR A 363 -7.64 -8.39 -5.82
CA THR A 363 -6.73 -7.75 -6.80
C THR A 363 -5.36 -7.44 -6.22
N MET A 364 -5.26 -7.14 -4.92
CA MET A 364 -3.98 -6.98 -4.23
C MET A 364 -3.24 -8.32 -4.13
N LEU A 365 -3.93 -9.38 -3.70
CA LEU A 365 -3.36 -10.73 -3.66
C LEU A 365 -2.97 -11.23 -5.06
N ALA A 366 -3.72 -10.87 -6.10
CA ALA A 366 -3.39 -11.19 -7.49
C ALA A 366 -2.10 -10.49 -7.93
N ALA A 367 -1.94 -9.20 -7.60
CA ALA A 367 -0.72 -8.44 -7.88
C ALA A 367 0.49 -9.02 -7.13
N LEU A 368 0.37 -9.26 -5.81
CA LEU A 368 1.43 -9.87 -5.00
C LEU A 368 1.78 -11.31 -5.43
N GLY A 369 0.82 -12.03 -5.98
CA GLY A 369 1.02 -13.38 -6.52
C GLY A 369 1.61 -13.39 -7.93
N PHE A 370 1.69 -12.26 -8.63
CA PHE A 370 2.26 -12.19 -9.96
C PHE A 370 3.76 -11.89 -9.89
N ASP A 371 4.58 -12.77 -10.48
CA ASP A 371 6.03 -12.55 -10.55
C ASP A 371 6.45 -12.12 -11.98
N PRO A 372 6.87 -10.86 -12.19
CA PRO A 372 7.28 -10.36 -13.51
C PRO A 372 8.48 -11.14 -14.10
N ARG A 373 9.32 -11.78 -13.27
CA ARG A 373 10.49 -12.56 -13.73
C ARG A 373 10.09 -13.76 -14.58
N LEU A 374 8.84 -14.23 -14.45
CA LEU A 374 8.33 -15.35 -15.21
C LEU A 374 8.24 -15.04 -16.72
N ALA A 375 7.87 -13.81 -17.07
CA ALA A 375 7.84 -13.34 -18.46
C ALA A 375 9.26 -13.28 -19.05
N TRP A 376 10.19 -12.67 -18.32
CA TRP A 376 11.61 -12.60 -18.72
C TRP A 376 12.24 -13.98 -18.89
N ARG A 377 11.97 -14.91 -17.98
CA ARG A 377 12.50 -16.28 -18.04
C ARG A 377 11.97 -17.07 -19.24
N ARG A 378 10.69 -16.90 -19.60
CA ARG A 378 10.09 -17.55 -20.79
C ARG A 378 10.59 -16.97 -22.11
N ALA A 379 10.96 -15.70 -22.11
CA ALA A 379 11.62 -15.03 -23.22
C ALA A 379 13.10 -15.44 -23.39
N GLY A 380 13.62 -16.36 -22.57
CA GLY A 380 14.98 -16.87 -22.65
C GLY A 380 15.98 -16.16 -21.74
N HIS A 381 15.57 -15.07 -21.08
CA HIS A 381 16.41 -14.35 -20.13
C HIS A 381 16.46 -15.07 -18.77
N ARG A 382 17.29 -16.12 -18.68
CA ARG A 382 17.63 -16.77 -17.40
C ARG A 382 18.51 -15.83 -16.56
N ARG A 383 18.77 -16.19 -15.30
CA ARG A 383 19.70 -15.43 -14.43
C ARG A 383 21.04 -15.33 -15.17
N HIS A 384 21.52 -14.12 -15.43
CA HIS A 384 22.90 -13.91 -15.87
C HIS A 384 23.64 -13.41 -14.63
N LEU A 385 24.77 -14.06 -14.35
CA LEU A 385 25.82 -13.56 -13.47
C LEU A 385 26.89 -13.06 -14.45
N TYR A 386 26.82 -11.80 -14.87
CA TYR A 386 27.96 -11.20 -15.56
C TYR A 386 28.95 -10.70 -14.50
N PRO A 387 30.26 -10.73 -14.77
CA PRO A 387 31.26 -10.05 -13.94
C PRO A 387 31.16 -8.51 -13.99
N GLU A 388 30.24 -7.93 -14.77
CA GLU A 388 30.03 -6.47 -14.86
C GLU A 388 29.09 -5.98 -13.73
N SER A 389 29.48 -4.87 -13.09
CA SER A 389 28.70 -4.18 -12.06
C SER A 389 27.39 -3.62 -12.64
N ALA A 390 26.36 -3.46 -11.81
CA ALA A 390 25.14 -2.77 -12.22
C ALA A 390 25.46 -1.37 -12.79
N LYS A 391 24.72 -0.92 -13.80
CA LYS A 391 24.92 0.40 -14.43
C LYS A 391 24.72 1.50 -13.38
N ILE A 392 25.76 2.31 -13.15
CA ILE A 392 25.66 3.52 -12.34
C ILE A 392 25.12 4.63 -13.26
N ALA A 393 24.06 5.30 -12.84
CA ALA A 393 23.53 6.45 -13.56
C ALA A 393 23.57 7.70 -12.66
N PRO A 394 24.08 8.84 -13.17
CA PRO A 394 24.09 10.10 -12.43
C PRO A 394 22.68 10.73 -12.39
N VAL A 395 22.44 11.62 -11.42
CA VAL A 395 21.25 12.49 -11.41
C VAL A 395 21.32 13.43 -12.61
N THR A 396 20.33 13.35 -13.51
CA THR A 396 20.06 14.40 -14.50
C THR A 396 19.10 15.43 -13.95
#